data_AF-A0AAD5CR09-F1
#
_entry.id   AF-A0AAD5CR09-F1
#
_cell.length_a   1.000
_cell.length_b   1.000
_cell.length_c   1.000
_cell.angle_alpha   90.00
_cell.angle_beta   90.00
_cell.angle_gamma   90.00
#
_symmetry.space_group_name_H-M   'P 1'
#
loop_
_entity.id
_entity.type
_entity.pdbx_description
1 polymer ?
#
loop_
_entity_poly.entity_id
_entity_poly.type
_entity_poly.pdbx_seq_one_letter_code
_entity_poly.pdbx_strand_id
1 'polypeptide(L)'
;YYENQSLKMAFDIAPADPTVDLNMQLIKLAYGLLSGKYSVPAVQKQEGIRPKMFNAVIEASYPKFSTMPQQDALEFFLHFIDQVERINAGCPEADPARSFKFEELEEFQKLKVQRETEGKEISSDEIVRPRVPLSACLDGFFHPDEVQGFYSTALKARTTAIKYLFIYSTTF
;
A
#
# COMPACT_ATOMS: atom_id res chain seq x y z
N TYR A 1 -15.97 -8.60 0.97
CA TYR A 1 -15.42 -9.49 -0.06
C TYR A 1 -15.65 -10.97 0.24
N TYR A 2 -15.12 -11.57 1.31
CA TYR A 2 -15.32 -13.02 1.58
C TYR A 2 -16.74 -13.40 2.02
N GLU A 3 -17.37 -12.59 2.87
CA GLU A 3 -18.73 -12.88 3.38
C GLU A 3 -19.82 -12.60 2.34
N ASN A 4 -19.55 -11.70 1.39
CA ASN A 4 -20.51 -11.23 0.41
C ASN A 4 -20.43 -11.97 -0.94
N GLN A 5 -19.38 -12.76 -1.17
CA GLN A 5 -19.17 -13.44 -2.45
C GLN A 5 -18.57 -14.83 -2.23
N SER A 6 -19.30 -15.87 -2.62
CA SER A 6 -18.80 -17.25 -2.57
C SER A 6 -17.74 -17.49 -3.65
N LEU A 7 -16.83 -18.43 -3.42
CA LEU A 7 -15.81 -18.80 -4.41
C LEU A 7 -16.45 -19.22 -5.75
N LYS A 8 -17.60 -19.91 -5.71
CA LYS A 8 -18.33 -20.33 -6.91
C LYS A 8 -18.84 -19.11 -7.70
N MET A 9 -19.51 -18.18 -7.02
CA MET A 9 -19.99 -16.95 -7.65
C MET A 9 -18.85 -16.11 -8.23
N ALA A 10 -17.70 -16.06 -7.56
CA ALA A 10 -16.53 -15.37 -8.08
C ALA A 10 -16.01 -15.99 -9.39
N PHE A 11 -15.93 -17.32 -9.45
CA PHE A 11 -15.55 -18.03 -10.68
C PHE A 11 -16.56 -17.81 -11.82
N ASP A 12 -17.86 -17.74 -11.52
CA ASP A 12 -18.90 -17.54 -12.53
C ASP A 12 -18.89 -16.10 -13.11
N ILE A 13 -18.40 -15.12 -12.34
CA ILE A 13 -18.30 -13.69 -12.74
C ILE A 13 -16.94 -13.37 -13.39
N ALA A 14 -15.91 -14.16 -13.10
CA ALA A 14 -14.57 -13.95 -13.61
C ALA A 14 -14.52 -13.96 -15.16
N PRO A 15 -13.57 -13.26 -15.78
CA PRO A 15 -13.36 -13.31 -17.22
C PRO A 15 -13.00 -14.74 -17.67
N ALA A 16 -13.00 -14.96 -19.00
CA ALA A 16 -12.76 -16.28 -19.60
C ALA A 16 -11.46 -16.96 -19.10
N ASP A 17 -10.44 -16.17 -18.77
CA ASP A 17 -9.26 -16.64 -18.03
C ASP A 17 -9.25 -16.05 -16.60
N PRO A 18 -9.65 -16.82 -15.58
CA PRO A 18 -9.65 -16.35 -14.18
C PRO A 18 -8.23 -16.21 -13.60
N THR A 19 -7.19 -16.74 -14.27
CA THR A 19 -5.81 -16.71 -13.76
C THR A 19 -5.18 -15.33 -13.86
N VAL A 20 -5.68 -14.47 -14.76
CA VAL A 20 -5.22 -13.10 -14.96
C VAL A 20 -6.07 -12.05 -14.23
N ASP A 21 -7.17 -12.46 -13.59
CA ASP A 21 -8.08 -11.56 -12.89
C ASP A 21 -7.71 -11.38 -11.41
N LEU A 22 -7.35 -10.15 -11.02
CA LEU A 22 -6.91 -9.83 -9.67
C LEU A 22 -8.02 -10.07 -8.63
N ASN A 23 -9.27 -9.70 -8.94
CA ASN A 23 -10.40 -9.91 -8.04
C ASN A 23 -10.60 -11.40 -7.73
N MET A 24 -10.60 -12.25 -8.75
CA MET A 24 -10.68 -13.69 -8.61
C MET A 24 -9.51 -14.26 -7.79
N GLN A 25 -8.27 -13.82 -8.06
CA GLN A 25 -7.11 -14.28 -7.29
C GLN A 25 -7.16 -13.84 -5.82
N LEU A 26 -7.66 -12.63 -5.53
CA LEU A 26 -7.87 -12.14 -4.16
C LEU A 26 -8.94 -12.93 -3.42
N ILE A 27 -10.08 -13.21 -4.07
CA ILE A 27 -11.14 -14.03 -3.48
C ILE A 27 -10.64 -15.45 -3.23
N LYS A 28 -9.89 -16.02 -4.17
CA LYS A 28 -9.27 -17.34 -4.01
C LYS A 28 -8.31 -17.36 -2.82
N LEU A 29 -7.46 -16.34 -2.68
CA LEU A 29 -6.52 -16.23 -1.56
C LEU A 29 -7.26 -16.09 -0.22
N ALA A 30 -8.25 -15.19 -0.16
CA ALA A 30 -9.10 -15.00 1.03
C ALA A 30 -9.82 -16.30 1.41
N TYR A 31 -10.35 -17.04 0.43
CA TYR A 31 -10.95 -18.34 0.69
C TYR A 31 -9.94 -19.34 1.25
N GLY A 32 -8.73 -19.40 0.71
CA GLY A 32 -7.67 -20.24 1.25
C GLY A 32 -7.38 -19.93 2.73
N LEU A 33 -7.26 -18.64 3.06
CA LEU A 33 -6.92 -18.17 4.41
C LEU A 33 -8.08 -18.36 5.41
N LEU A 34 -9.32 -18.09 5.00
CA LEU A 34 -10.48 -18.00 5.90
C LEU A 34 -11.30 -19.30 5.98
N SER A 35 -11.19 -20.20 5.00
CA SER A 35 -11.98 -21.44 4.97
C SER A 35 -11.57 -22.49 6.00
N GLY A 36 -10.41 -22.34 6.65
CA GLY A 36 -9.83 -23.32 7.57
C GLY A 36 -9.29 -24.60 6.91
N LYS A 37 -9.52 -24.81 5.61
CA LYS A 37 -9.10 -26.01 4.87
C LYS A 37 -7.59 -26.25 4.90
N TYR A 38 -6.80 -25.18 4.94
CA TYR A 38 -5.33 -25.22 4.94
C TYR A 38 -4.71 -25.03 6.33
N SER A 39 -5.56 -24.95 7.37
CA SER A 39 -5.16 -24.73 8.76
C SER A 39 -5.15 -26.02 9.60
N VAL A 40 -5.38 -27.17 8.96
CA VAL A 40 -5.33 -28.48 9.62
C VAL A 40 -3.86 -28.83 9.90
N PRO A 41 -3.46 -29.07 11.16
CA PRO A 41 -2.08 -29.41 11.50
C PRO A 41 -1.64 -30.71 10.82
N ALA A 42 -0.54 -30.65 10.06
CA ALA A 42 0.06 -31.83 9.46
C ALA A 42 1.08 -32.48 10.41
N VAL A 43 1.14 -33.81 10.41
CA VAL A 43 2.05 -34.60 11.27
C VAL A 43 3.53 -34.38 10.91
N GLN A 44 3.84 -34.06 9.66
CA GLN A 44 5.22 -33.87 9.19
C GLN A 44 5.54 -32.41 8.86
N LYS A 45 4.82 -31.84 7.88
CA LYS A 45 5.07 -30.48 7.39
C LYS A 45 3.76 -29.83 6.99
N GLN A 46 3.52 -28.62 7.48
CA GLN A 46 2.35 -27.83 7.09
C GLN A 46 2.51 -27.39 5.63
N GLU A 47 1.70 -27.97 4.75
CA GLU A 47 1.56 -27.47 3.38
C GLU A 47 0.64 -26.24 3.41
N GLY A 48 1.23 -25.07 3.61
CA GLY A 48 0.52 -23.80 3.54
C GLY A 48 0.01 -23.45 2.14
N ILE A 49 -0.63 -22.30 2.02
CA ILE A 49 -1.15 -21.79 0.74
C ILE A 49 0.02 -21.25 -0.09
N ARG A 50 0.07 -21.64 -1.37
CA ARG A 50 1.05 -21.15 -2.35
C ARG A 50 0.35 -20.26 -3.38
N PRO A 51 0.34 -18.93 -3.21
CA PRO A 51 -0.46 -18.01 -4.03
C PRO A 51 0.20 -17.66 -5.38
N LYS A 52 0.65 -18.65 -6.15
CA LYS A 52 1.43 -18.43 -7.39
C LYS A 52 0.72 -17.56 -8.43
N MET A 53 -0.59 -17.75 -8.60
CA MET A 53 -1.36 -16.98 -9.58
C MET A 53 -1.62 -15.55 -9.14
N PHE A 54 -1.88 -15.34 -7.84
CA PHE A 54 -1.96 -13.99 -7.27
C PHE A 54 -0.64 -13.24 -7.49
N ASN A 55 0.50 -13.87 -7.19
CA ASN A 55 1.81 -13.29 -7.42
C ASN A 55 1.99 -12.90 -8.88
N ALA A 56 1.70 -13.80 -9.82
CA ALA A 56 1.82 -13.52 -11.25
C ALA A 56 1.00 -12.29 -11.70
N VAL A 57 -0.23 -12.14 -11.20
CA VAL A 57 -1.10 -10.99 -11.54
C VAL A 57 -0.56 -9.68 -10.97
N ILE A 58 -0.11 -9.67 -9.71
CA ILE A 58 0.44 -8.47 -9.08
C ILE A 58 1.78 -8.07 -9.72
N GLU A 59 2.65 -9.04 -10.01
CA GLU A 59 3.97 -8.83 -10.60
C GLU A 59 3.90 -8.39 -12.07
N ALA A 60 2.92 -8.85 -12.85
CA ALA A 60 2.75 -8.48 -14.26
C ALA A 60 2.61 -6.96 -14.48
N SER A 61 2.12 -6.25 -13.47
CA SER A 61 1.91 -4.81 -13.51
C SER A 61 3.10 -3.97 -13.02
N TYR A 62 4.17 -4.61 -12.50
CA TYR A 62 5.33 -3.92 -11.96
C TYR A 62 6.66 -4.62 -12.27
N PRO A 63 7.47 -4.11 -13.21
CA PRO A 63 8.70 -4.75 -13.65
C PRO A 63 9.72 -5.06 -12.54
N LYS A 64 9.78 -4.28 -11.44
CA LYS A 64 10.72 -4.57 -10.35
C LYS A 64 10.31 -5.82 -9.54
N PHE A 65 9.01 -6.08 -9.37
CA PHE A 65 8.49 -7.25 -8.65
C PHE A 65 8.48 -8.53 -9.49
N SER A 66 8.63 -8.43 -10.81
CA SER A 66 8.79 -9.58 -11.71
C SER A 66 10.10 -10.37 -11.47
N THR A 67 11.00 -9.83 -10.65
CA THR A 67 12.25 -10.49 -10.28
C THR A 67 12.10 -11.28 -8.98
N MET A 68 12.85 -12.38 -8.81
CA MET A 68 12.80 -13.24 -7.60
C MET A 68 13.59 -12.79 -6.34
N PRO A 69 14.22 -11.59 -6.21
CA PRO A 69 14.94 -11.21 -4.99
C PRO A 69 13.99 -10.75 -3.87
N GLN A 70 14.57 -10.49 -2.70
CA GLN A 70 13.87 -9.85 -1.57
C GLN A 70 13.35 -8.48 -1.97
N GLN A 71 12.16 -8.11 -1.49
CA GLN A 71 11.43 -6.90 -1.87
C GLN A 71 11.10 -6.05 -0.64
N ASP A 72 10.91 -4.74 -0.84
CA ASP A 72 10.43 -3.82 0.19
C ASP A 72 8.93 -4.01 0.44
N ALA A 73 8.55 -4.18 1.71
CA ALA A 73 7.17 -4.46 2.10
C ALA A 73 6.24 -3.26 1.90
N LEU A 74 6.73 -2.03 2.09
CA LEU A 74 5.95 -0.82 1.88
C LEU A 74 5.74 -0.55 0.39
N GLU A 75 6.78 -0.73 -0.43
CA GLU A 75 6.66 -0.62 -1.89
C GLU A 75 5.63 -1.62 -2.43
N PHE A 76 5.69 -2.88 -1.99
CA PHE A 76 4.69 -3.89 -2.36
C PHE A 76 3.28 -3.51 -1.87
N PHE A 77 3.15 -3.02 -0.63
CA PHE A 77 1.84 -2.63 -0.08
C PHE A 77 1.21 -1.48 -0.87
N LEU A 78 1.99 -0.43 -1.20
CA LEU A 78 1.51 0.69 -2.00
C LEU A 78 1.11 0.26 -3.41
N HIS A 79 1.93 -0.58 -4.05
CA HIS A 79 1.61 -1.17 -5.36
C HIS A 79 0.33 -2.01 -5.30
N PHE A 80 0.17 -2.81 -4.25
CA PHE A 80 -1.01 -3.62 -4.05
C PHE A 80 -2.29 -2.77 -3.92
N ILE A 81 -2.23 -1.71 -3.11
CA ILE A 81 -3.35 -0.77 -2.96
C ILE A 81 -3.70 -0.10 -4.30
N ASP A 82 -2.71 0.40 -5.04
CA ASP A 82 -2.92 1.01 -6.37
C ASP A 82 -3.60 0.03 -7.35
N GLN A 83 -3.17 -1.23 -7.36
CA GLN A 83 -3.81 -2.26 -8.19
C GLN A 83 -5.26 -2.54 -7.77
N VAL A 84 -5.57 -2.52 -6.47
CA VAL A 84 -6.94 -2.66 -5.95
C VAL A 84 -7.81 -1.44 -6.30
N GLU A 85 -7.26 -0.23 -6.25
CA GLU A 85 -7.98 0.98 -6.65
C GLU A 85 -8.31 0.96 -8.14
N ARG A 86 -7.34 0.57 -8.99
CA ARG A 86 -7.53 0.50 -10.45
C ARG A 86 -8.65 -0.45 -10.86
N ILE A 87 -8.74 -1.63 -10.23
CA ILE A 87 -9.81 -2.60 -10.54
C ILE A 87 -11.18 -2.15 -10.03
N ASN A 88 -11.24 -1.27 -9.02
CA ASN A 88 -12.48 -0.72 -8.45
C ASN A 88 -12.81 0.70 -8.95
N ALA A 89 -12.05 1.25 -9.90
CA ALA A 89 -12.26 2.60 -10.42
C ALA A 89 -13.67 2.83 -11.00
N GLY A 90 -14.34 1.77 -11.47
CA GLY A 90 -15.73 1.82 -11.95
C GLY A 90 -16.80 1.86 -10.85
N CYS A 91 -16.46 1.53 -9.60
CA CYS A 91 -17.36 1.60 -8.45
C CYS A 91 -16.59 2.03 -7.18
N PRO A 92 -16.27 3.31 -7.04
CA PRO A 92 -15.47 3.81 -5.91
C PRO A 92 -16.14 3.61 -4.55
N GLU A 93 -17.48 3.49 -4.46
CA GLU A 93 -18.13 3.22 -3.17
C GLU A 93 -17.81 1.83 -2.62
N ALA A 94 -17.51 0.85 -3.48
CA ALA A 94 -17.19 -0.51 -3.07
C ALA A 94 -15.69 -0.77 -2.92
N ASP A 95 -14.84 0.23 -3.20
CA ASP A 95 -13.39 0.11 -3.18
C ASP A 95 -12.85 -0.04 -1.74
N PRO A 96 -12.29 -1.21 -1.36
CA PRO A 96 -11.77 -1.43 -0.02
C PRO A 96 -10.52 -0.60 0.28
N ALA A 97 -9.78 -0.14 -0.74
CA ALA A 97 -8.58 0.68 -0.57
C ALA A 97 -8.88 2.04 0.07
N ARG A 98 -10.13 2.53 -0.04
CA ARG A 98 -10.56 3.78 0.61
C ARG A 98 -10.36 3.80 2.12
N SER A 99 -10.35 2.63 2.77
CA SER A 99 -10.07 2.51 4.21
C SER A 99 -8.67 2.99 4.61
N PHE A 100 -7.76 3.09 3.63
CA PHE A 100 -6.37 3.53 3.82
C PHE A 100 -6.13 4.96 3.30
N LYS A 101 -7.15 5.64 2.78
CA LYS A 101 -7.01 7.01 2.24
C LYS A 101 -7.14 8.04 3.35
N PHE A 102 -6.11 8.88 3.47
CA PHE A 102 -6.06 10.07 4.31
C PHE A 102 -5.67 11.26 3.44
N GLU A 103 -6.13 12.47 3.77
CA GLU A 103 -5.93 13.66 2.92
C GLU A 103 -4.43 13.96 2.69
N GLU A 104 -3.61 13.86 3.74
CA GLU A 104 -2.15 14.03 3.62
C GLU A 104 -1.46 12.95 2.78
N LEU A 105 -2.02 11.72 2.73
CA LEU A 105 -1.46 10.64 1.93
C LEU A 105 -1.60 10.94 0.43
N GLU A 106 -2.71 11.54 0.01
CA GLU A 106 -2.93 11.96 -1.39
C GLU A 106 -1.93 13.04 -1.81
N GLU A 107 -1.59 13.97 -0.92
CA GLU A 107 -0.55 14.99 -1.16
C GLU A 107 0.85 14.36 -1.25
N PHE A 108 1.17 13.42 -0.34
CA PHE A 108 2.44 12.69 -0.37
C PHE A 108 2.61 11.87 -1.66
N GLN A 109 1.56 11.21 -2.14
CA GLN A 109 1.62 10.44 -3.39
C GLN A 109 1.88 11.33 -4.61
N LYS A 110 1.19 12.49 -4.72
CA LYS A 110 1.46 13.49 -5.77
C LYS A 110 2.92 13.93 -5.75
N LEU A 111 3.46 14.16 -4.56
CA LEU A 111 4.85 14.56 -4.35
C LEU A 111 5.85 13.42 -4.63
N LYS A 112 5.47 12.16 -4.39
CA LYS A 112 6.28 10.98 -4.69
C LYS A 112 6.39 10.75 -6.20
N VAL A 113 5.28 10.86 -6.95
CA VAL A 113 5.28 10.82 -8.43
C VAL A 113 6.23 11.87 -9.02
N GLN A 114 6.32 13.04 -8.37
CA GLN A 114 7.23 14.11 -8.75
C GLN A 114 8.71 13.85 -8.38
N ARG A 115 8.98 13.01 -7.37
CA ARG A 115 10.34 12.65 -6.92
C ARG A 115 10.87 11.36 -7.57
N GLU A 116 10.00 10.46 -7.97
CA GLU A 116 10.35 9.27 -8.75
C GLU A 116 10.90 9.66 -10.14
N THR A 117 10.60 10.86 -10.65
CA THR A 117 11.26 11.48 -11.81
C THR A 117 12.70 11.95 -11.56
N GLU A 118 13.20 11.93 -10.31
CA GLU A 118 14.50 12.50 -9.94
C GLU A 118 15.50 11.49 -9.33
N GLY A 119 15.14 10.20 -9.30
CA GLY A 119 16.02 9.02 -9.14
C GLY A 119 17.18 9.12 -8.12
N LYS A 120 16.95 8.75 -6.85
CA LYS A 120 18.01 8.43 -5.88
C LYS A 120 17.56 7.41 -4.82
N GLU A 121 18.39 6.39 -4.58
CA GLU A 121 18.32 5.43 -3.46
C GLU A 121 19.59 5.53 -2.59
N ILE A 122 19.47 5.19 -1.31
CA ILE A 122 20.58 5.10 -0.36
C ILE A 122 20.41 3.83 0.50
N SER A 123 21.49 3.07 0.68
CA SER A 123 21.56 1.94 1.62
C SER A 123 22.41 2.30 2.85
N SER A 124 22.23 1.56 3.95
CA SER A 124 23.28 1.39 4.97
C SER A 124 23.03 0.17 5.84
N ASP A 125 24.10 -0.55 6.14
CA ASP A 125 24.15 -1.72 7.02
C ASP A 125 24.63 -1.37 8.44
N GLU A 126 24.32 -2.31 9.35
CA GLU A 126 24.62 -2.43 10.80
C GLU A 126 23.88 -1.48 11.78
N ILE A 127 22.80 -2.00 12.36
CA ILE A 127 21.82 -1.24 13.16
C ILE A 127 21.99 -1.53 14.66
N VAL A 128 22.50 -0.56 15.42
CA VAL A 128 22.15 -0.41 16.83
C VAL A 128 20.74 0.15 16.88
N ARG A 129 19.79 -0.56 17.50
CA ARG A 129 18.38 -0.15 17.56
C ARG A 129 18.10 0.66 18.83
N PRO A 130 18.13 2.00 18.80
CA PRO A 130 17.67 2.79 19.94
C PRO A 130 16.20 2.49 20.21
N ARG A 131 15.84 2.37 21.49
CA ARG A 131 14.43 2.32 21.90
C ARG A 131 13.88 3.74 21.85
N VAL A 132 13.22 4.08 20.75
CA VAL A 132 12.52 5.35 20.60
C VAL A 132 11.03 5.12 20.90
N PRO A 133 10.46 5.79 21.92
CA PRO A 133 9.02 5.74 22.15
C PRO A 133 8.26 6.27 20.93
N LEU A 134 7.19 5.57 20.51
CA LEU A 134 6.37 6.01 19.38
C LEU A 134 5.84 7.43 19.57
N SER A 135 5.55 7.84 20.81
CA SER A 135 5.14 9.21 21.13
C SER A 135 6.18 10.25 20.72
N ALA A 136 7.47 10.00 20.96
CA ALA A 136 8.53 10.93 20.57
C ALA A 136 8.66 11.05 19.05
N CYS A 137 8.43 9.96 18.30
CA CYS A 137 8.35 10.01 16.85
C CYS A 137 7.17 10.85 16.38
N LEU A 138 5.99 10.70 17.00
CA LEU A 138 4.81 11.48 16.67
C LEU A 138 4.99 12.97 17.02
N ASP A 139 5.54 13.28 18.20
CA ASP A 139 5.85 14.64 18.61
C ASP A 139 6.84 15.32 17.63
N GLY A 140 7.84 14.56 17.17
CA GLY A 140 8.79 15.02 16.15
C GLY A 140 8.14 15.20 14.78
N PHE A 141 7.24 14.29 14.39
CA PHE A 141 6.53 14.35 13.11
C PHE A 141 5.54 15.53 13.01
N PHE A 142 4.90 15.89 14.11
CA PHE A 142 4.00 17.04 14.20
C PHE A 142 4.68 18.34 14.64
N HIS A 143 6.00 18.32 14.84
CA HIS A 143 6.74 19.51 15.22
C HIS A 143 6.71 20.55 14.07
N PRO A 144 6.54 21.85 14.36
CA PRO A 144 6.60 22.87 13.32
C PRO A 144 7.98 22.93 12.67
N ASP A 145 8.04 22.81 11.35
CA ASP A 145 9.29 22.86 10.58
C ASP A 145 9.56 24.28 10.08
N GLU A 146 10.76 24.81 10.37
CA GLU A 146 11.21 26.08 9.81
C GLU A 146 11.75 25.90 8.39
N VAL A 147 11.09 26.54 7.42
CA VAL A 147 11.51 26.56 6.02
C VAL A 147 12.20 27.88 5.72
N GLN A 148 13.53 27.88 5.74
CA GLN A 148 14.33 29.05 5.41
C GLN A 148 14.31 29.37 3.91
N GLY A 149 14.38 30.66 3.57
CA GLY A 149 14.48 31.12 2.18
C GLY A 149 13.15 31.13 1.41
N PHE A 150 12.03 30.95 2.10
CA PHE A 150 10.68 31.03 1.52
C PHE A 150 10.41 32.44 0.96
N TYR A 151 9.99 32.54 -0.29
CA TYR A 151 9.65 33.82 -0.91
C TYR A 151 8.21 34.22 -0.60
N SER A 152 8.02 35.30 0.18
CA SER A 152 6.70 35.83 0.51
C SER A 152 6.30 36.92 -0.49
N THR A 153 5.20 36.70 -1.22
CA THR A 153 4.65 37.68 -2.17
C THR A 153 4.12 38.94 -1.46
N ALA A 154 3.63 38.81 -0.22
CA ALA A 154 3.19 39.94 0.60
C ALA A 154 4.35 40.85 1.01
N LEU A 155 5.51 40.25 1.32
CA LEU A 155 6.73 40.99 1.69
C LEU A 155 7.61 41.33 0.48
N LYS A 156 7.34 40.72 -0.68
CA LYS A 156 8.18 40.74 -1.90
C LYS A 156 9.65 40.37 -1.63
N ALA A 157 9.89 39.53 -0.63
CA ALA A 157 11.22 39.18 -0.15
C ALA A 157 11.29 37.73 0.36
N ARG A 158 12.51 37.19 0.49
CA ARG A 158 12.75 35.90 1.14
C ARG A 158 12.74 36.05 2.65
N THR A 159 12.07 35.12 3.32
CA THR A 159 11.91 35.06 4.77
C THR A 159 11.94 33.60 5.23
N THR A 160 11.78 33.37 6.53
CA THR A 160 11.52 32.04 7.10
C THR A 160 10.01 31.81 7.17
N ALA A 161 9.54 30.67 6.66
CA ALA A 161 8.17 30.19 6.85
C ALA A 161 8.14 29.10 7.93
N ILE A 162 7.00 28.93 8.58
CA ILE A 162 6.77 27.84 9.52
C ILE A 162 5.73 26.91 8.89
N LYS A 163 6.10 25.64 8.71
CA LYS A 163 5.24 24.59 8.18
C LYS A 163 4.69 23.76 9.33
N TYR A 164 3.39 23.50 9.30
CA TYR A 164 2.71 22.64 10.26
C TYR A 164 2.14 21.42 9.53
N LEU A 165 1.99 20.33 10.27
CA LEU A 165 1.30 19.12 9.84
C LEU A 165 0.19 18.81 10.83
N PHE A 166 -0.98 18.43 10.32
CA PHE A 166 -2.14 18.07 11.11
C PHE A 166 -2.81 16.89 10.43
N ILE A 167 -3.27 15.91 11.20
CA ILE A 167 -4.12 14.84 10.67
C ILE A 167 -5.55 15.34 10.58
N TYR A 168 -6.10 15.37 9.38
CA TYR A 168 -7.54 15.58 9.17
C TYR A 168 -8.24 14.27 8.85
N SER A 169 -9.38 14.04 9.50
CA SER A 169 -10.28 12.92 9.19
C SER A 169 -11.65 13.48 8.84
N THR A 170 -12.12 13.19 7.63
CA THR A 170 -13.51 13.43 7.25
C THR A 170 -14.34 12.24 7.73
N THR A 171 -14.98 12.39 8.89
CA THR A 171 -16.12 11.54 9.26
C THR A 171 -17.24 11.79 8.25
N PHE A 172 -17.55 10.79 7.43
CA PHE A 172 -18.81 10.67 6.67
C PHE A 172 -19.74 9.69 7.37
#